data_AF-A0A1B6K029-F1
#
_entry.id   AF-A0A1B6K029-F1
#
_cell.length_a   1.000
_cell.length_b   1.000
_cell.length_c   1.000
_cell.angle_alpha   90.00
_cell.angle_beta   90.00
_cell.angle_gamma   90.00
#
_symmetry.space_group_name_H-M   'P 1'
#
loop_
_entity.id
_entity.type
_entity.pdbx_description
1 polymer ?
#
loop_
_entity_poly.entity_id
_entity_poly.type
_entity_poly.pdbx_seq_one_letter_code
_entity_poly.pdbx_strand_id
1 'polypeptide(L)'
;MMIHRENPTLVEALGEEIIYRDDRPLGQQLKSVIDLVFTIPRELLSKMDGCERYAEILSARTGIWESLLEKFQFKPNRLNVLNHGDFWINNMMFKYDSSGNVTEIKLIDYAATRYSSPATDIIYFLWSSANEDVREHRLEELCDIYLENLNSILEHLGCERRMSKTELTNELRFFSDWALSLICQFLPIVLTDPRDAINVEDFSLKDIEEGSFKQLEKMYKENKLFLAALPTVLRQ
;
A
#
# COMPACT_ATOMS: atom_id res chain seq x y z
N MET A 1 -5.29 22.47 1.25
CA MET A 1 -6.27 22.12 0.20
C MET A 1 -7.65 22.64 0.62
N MET A 2 -8.62 22.84 -0.28
CA MET A 2 -9.92 23.47 0.01
C MET A 2 -10.64 22.84 1.22
N ILE A 3 -10.66 21.50 1.34
CA ILE A 3 -11.25 20.81 2.51
C ILE A 3 -10.55 21.20 3.84
N HIS A 4 -9.22 21.30 3.87
CA HIS A 4 -8.51 21.80 5.06
C HIS A 4 -8.77 23.30 5.30
N ARG A 5 -9.07 24.09 4.25
CA ARG A 5 -9.42 25.52 4.40
C ARG A 5 -10.86 25.72 4.86
N GLU A 6 -11.79 24.86 4.43
CA GLU A 6 -13.22 24.95 4.71
C GLU A 6 -13.62 24.20 5.98
N ASN A 7 -12.96 23.07 6.26
CA ASN A 7 -13.19 22.24 7.43
C ASN A 7 -11.86 21.63 7.93
N PRO A 8 -10.96 22.44 8.52
CA PRO A 8 -9.69 21.98 9.06
C PRO A 8 -9.87 20.84 10.08
N THR A 9 -10.93 20.92 10.90
CA THR A 9 -11.25 19.90 11.91
C THR A 9 -11.52 18.52 11.31
N LEU A 10 -12.05 18.43 10.08
CA LEU A 10 -12.26 17.13 9.41
C LEU A 10 -10.92 16.48 9.03
N VAL A 11 -9.98 17.27 8.50
CA VAL A 11 -8.64 16.77 8.13
C VAL A 11 -7.83 16.46 9.38
N GLU A 12 -7.97 17.24 10.43
CA GLU A 12 -7.36 16.95 11.74
C GLU A 12 -7.93 15.67 12.36
N ALA A 13 -9.24 15.42 12.24
CA ALA A 13 -9.90 14.25 12.83
C ALA A 13 -9.70 12.95 12.03
N LEU A 14 -9.70 13.02 10.70
CA LEU A 14 -9.65 11.84 9.81
C LEU A 14 -8.31 11.65 9.10
N GLY A 15 -7.51 12.71 9.01
CA GLY A 15 -6.26 12.72 8.27
C GLY A 15 -5.03 12.41 9.10
N GLU A 16 -5.19 12.24 10.43
CA GLU A 16 -4.11 11.82 11.31
C GLU A 16 -3.65 10.41 10.90
N GLU A 17 -2.38 10.28 10.52
CA GLU A 17 -1.76 8.96 10.33
C GLU A 17 -1.84 8.19 11.66
N ILE A 18 -2.27 6.92 11.63
CA ILE A 18 -2.41 6.09 12.85
C ILE A 18 -1.61 4.79 12.79
N ILE A 19 -1.18 4.36 11.60
CA ILE A 19 -0.52 3.07 11.38
C ILE A 19 0.99 3.22 11.55
N TYR A 20 1.61 4.12 10.77
CA TYR A 20 3.06 4.34 10.81
C TYR A 20 3.41 5.41 11.84
N ARG A 21 3.40 5.02 13.12
CA ARG A 21 3.67 5.89 14.26
C ARG A 21 4.33 5.18 15.45
N ASP A 22 5.41 5.78 15.96
CA ASP A 22 6.12 5.23 17.13
C ASP A 22 5.35 5.42 18.46
N ASP A 23 4.46 6.40 18.54
CA ASP A 23 3.71 6.75 19.76
C ASP A 23 2.40 5.98 19.94
N ARG A 24 2.09 5.02 19.05
CA ARG A 24 0.86 4.22 19.08
C ARG A 24 1.18 2.73 19.22
N PRO A 25 0.36 1.93 19.96
CA PRO A 25 0.59 0.50 20.11
C PRO A 25 0.66 -0.28 18.79
N LEU A 26 -0.27 0.01 17.86
CA LEU A 26 -0.28 -0.61 16.53
C LEU A 26 1.02 -0.36 15.77
N GLY A 27 1.51 0.89 15.78
CA GLY A 27 2.75 1.22 15.10
C GLY A 27 3.98 0.56 15.75
N GLN A 28 4.03 0.45 17.08
CA GLN A 28 5.09 -0.31 17.77
C GLN A 28 5.07 -1.80 17.40
N GLN A 29 3.88 -2.40 17.30
CA GLN A 29 3.73 -3.79 16.86
C GLN A 29 4.22 -3.96 15.41
N LEU A 30 3.77 -3.10 14.49
CA LEU A 30 4.21 -3.15 13.09
C LEU A 30 5.73 -2.92 12.93
N LYS A 31 6.29 -1.97 13.68
CA LYS A 31 7.74 -1.74 13.73
C LYS A 31 8.51 -2.99 14.14
N SER A 32 8.00 -3.74 15.11
CA SER A 32 8.69 -4.93 15.61
C SER A 32 8.75 -6.09 14.62
N VAL A 33 7.84 -6.12 13.63
CA VAL A 33 7.76 -7.21 12.64
C VAL A 33 8.23 -6.79 11.24
N ILE A 34 8.49 -5.50 11.00
CA ILE A 34 8.75 -5.00 9.64
C ILE A 34 10.04 -5.58 9.02
N ASP A 35 11.10 -5.77 9.80
CA ASP A 35 12.32 -6.38 9.27
C ASP A 35 12.10 -7.85 8.90
N LEU A 36 11.22 -8.53 9.63
CA LEU A 36 10.88 -9.92 9.36
C LEU A 36 10.06 -10.07 8.07
N VAL A 37 9.06 -9.19 7.85
CA VAL A 37 8.24 -9.26 6.61
C VAL A 37 9.08 -8.99 5.36
N PHE A 38 10.22 -8.33 5.46
CA PHE A 38 11.20 -8.21 4.37
C PHE A 38 12.19 -9.39 4.33
N THR A 39 12.56 -9.94 5.48
CA THR A 39 13.50 -11.07 5.58
C THR A 39 12.94 -12.34 4.95
N ILE A 40 11.67 -12.68 5.18
CA ILE A 40 11.08 -13.92 4.67
C ILE A 40 11.04 -13.94 3.13
N PRO A 41 10.48 -12.95 2.42
CA PRO A 41 10.51 -12.89 0.96
C PRO A 41 11.92 -12.90 0.38
N ARG A 42 12.86 -12.19 1.02
CA ARG A 42 14.28 -12.16 0.62
C ARG A 42 14.90 -13.57 0.63
N GLU A 43 14.64 -14.36 1.67
CA GLU A 43 15.12 -15.74 1.78
C GLU A 43 14.42 -16.72 0.84
N LEU A 44 13.16 -16.45 0.49
CA LEU A 44 12.45 -17.22 -0.52
C LEU A 44 13.05 -16.96 -1.91
N LEU A 45 13.25 -15.68 -2.25
CA LEU A 45 13.83 -15.26 -3.53
C LEU A 45 15.27 -15.76 -3.72
N SER A 46 16.09 -15.80 -2.67
CA SER A 46 17.47 -16.30 -2.77
C SER A 46 17.57 -17.81 -3.06
N LYS A 47 16.46 -18.54 -2.91
CA LYS A 47 16.35 -19.97 -3.21
C LYS A 47 15.61 -20.24 -4.53
N MET A 48 15.11 -19.20 -5.19
CA MET A 48 14.41 -19.29 -6.47
C MET A 48 15.39 -18.95 -7.60
N ASP A 49 15.55 -19.87 -8.55
CA ASP A 49 16.43 -19.68 -9.71
C ASP A 49 16.06 -18.38 -10.47
N GLY A 50 17.06 -17.52 -10.70
CA GLY A 50 16.89 -16.27 -11.45
C GLY A 50 16.27 -15.10 -10.66
N CYS A 51 16.09 -15.26 -9.35
CA CYS A 51 15.52 -14.23 -8.46
C CYS A 51 16.57 -13.51 -7.59
N GLU A 52 17.86 -13.76 -7.81
CA GLU A 52 18.97 -13.26 -6.97
C GLU A 52 18.96 -11.73 -6.88
N ARG A 53 18.71 -11.05 -8.02
CA ARG A 53 18.62 -9.59 -8.07
C ARG A 53 17.51 -9.03 -7.18
N TYR A 54 16.36 -9.72 -7.08
CA TYR A 54 15.25 -9.25 -6.25
C TYR A 54 15.57 -9.44 -4.76
N ALA A 55 16.22 -10.55 -4.40
CA ALA A 55 16.74 -10.74 -3.05
C ALA A 55 17.77 -9.65 -2.68
N GLU A 56 18.64 -9.26 -3.60
CA GLU A 56 19.59 -8.14 -3.40
C GLU A 56 18.88 -6.80 -3.20
N ILE A 57 17.83 -6.51 -3.98
CA ILE A 57 17.02 -5.29 -3.82
C ILE A 57 16.42 -5.22 -2.42
N LEU A 58 15.80 -6.31 -1.94
CA LEU A 58 15.24 -6.36 -0.59
C LEU A 58 16.34 -6.26 0.48
N SER A 59 17.49 -6.88 0.26
CA SER A 59 18.64 -6.81 1.19
C SER A 59 19.23 -5.38 1.29
N ALA A 60 19.22 -4.63 0.18
CA ALA A 60 19.75 -3.27 0.14
C ALA A 60 18.80 -2.24 0.76
N ARG A 61 17.57 -2.61 1.10
CA ARG A 61 16.57 -1.74 1.71
C ARG A 61 16.61 -1.88 3.22
N THR A 62 17.19 -0.88 3.87
CA THR A 62 17.30 -0.77 5.33
C THR A 62 16.53 0.45 5.84
N GLY A 63 16.07 0.41 7.09
CA GLY A 63 15.35 1.56 7.68
C GLY A 63 13.99 1.80 7.03
N ILE A 64 13.31 0.72 6.60
CA ILE A 64 11.99 0.82 5.96
C ILE A 64 11.02 1.52 6.91
N TRP A 65 11.02 1.20 8.21
CA TRP A 65 10.14 1.85 9.18
C TRP A 65 10.30 3.37 9.19
N GLU A 66 11.53 3.85 9.35
CA GLU A 66 11.85 5.28 9.36
C GLU A 66 11.48 5.95 8.02
N SER A 67 11.67 5.23 6.91
CA SER A 67 11.24 5.68 5.59
C SER A 67 9.72 5.85 5.53
N LEU A 68 8.93 4.86 6.00
CA LEU A 68 7.46 4.96 6.01
C LEU A 68 6.96 6.04 6.97
N LEU A 69 7.55 6.14 8.17
CA LEU A 69 7.27 7.23 9.12
C LEU A 69 7.39 8.59 8.44
N GLU A 70 8.49 8.83 7.71
CA GLU A 70 8.75 10.09 7.02
C GLU A 70 7.78 10.33 5.86
N LYS A 71 7.52 9.31 5.04
CA LYS A 71 6.71 9.44 3.82
C LYS A 71 5.26 9.78 4.08
N PHE A 72 4.66 9.19 5.13
CA PHE A 72 3.26 9.42 5.47
C PHE A 72 3.00 10.70 6.25
N GLN A 73 4.05 11.45 6.64
CA GLN A 73 3.86 12.78 7.21
C GLN A 73 3.33 13.78 6.18
N PHE A 74 2.53 14.73 6.66
CA PHE A 74 2.14 15.91 5.90
C PHE A 74 3.37 16.66 5.36
N LYS A 75 3.33 17.02 4.07
CA LYS A 75 4.40 17.79 3.40
C LYS A 75 3.87 19.16 2.95
N PRO A 76 4.19 20.28 3.60
CA PRO A 76 3.58 21.59 3.31
C PRO A 76 3.79 22.08 1.88
N ASN A 77 4.89 21.67 1.24
CA ASN A 77 5.26 22.09 -0.12
C ASN A 77 4.86 21.06 -1.19
N ARG A 78 4.10 20.02 -0.84
CA ARG A 78 3.59 19.01 -1.78
C ARG A 78 2.06 19.02 -1.79
N LEU A 79 1.48 18.41 -2.82
CA LEU A 79 0.04 18.17 -2.84
C LEU A 79 -0.28 17.06 -1.83
N ASN A 80 -1.14 17.35 -0.86
CA ASN A 80 -1.66 16.36 0.09
C ASN A 80 -3.17 16.27 -0.11
N VAL A 81 -3.70 15.05 -0.10
CA VAL A 81 -5.11 14.72 -0.25
C VAL A 81 -5.54 13.81 0.90
N LEU A 82 -6.85 13.72 1.13
CA LEU A 82 -7.38 12.74 2.07
C LEU A 82 -7.48 11.40 1.33
N ASN A 83 -6.56 10.50 1.66
CA ASN A 83 -6.49 9.16 1.11
C ASN A 83 -7.34 8.20 1.95
N HIS A 84 -7.90 7.18 1.30
CA HIS A 84 -8.57 6.06 1.95
C HIS A 84 -7.60 5.26 2.83
N GLY A 85 -6.36 5.06 2.36
CA GLY A 85 -5.27 4.42 3.10
C GLY A 85 -5.33 2.89 3.21
N ASP A 86 -6.47 2.28 2.87
CA ASP A 86 -6.63 0.84 2.64
C ASP A 86 -7.36 0.60 1.29
N PHE A 87 -6.74 1.03 0.20
CA PHE A 87 -7.38 1.19 -1.11
C PHE A 87 -7.24 -0.04 -2.02
N TRP A 88 -7.80 -1.17 -1.59
CA TRP A 88 -7.87 -2.42 -2.33
C TRP A 88 -9.30 -2.80 -2.73
N ILE A 89 -9.41 -3.75 -3.67
CA ILE A 89 -10.69 -4.12 -4.31
C ILE A 89 -11.76 -4.64 -3.33
N ASN A 90 -11.36 -5.23 -2.20
CA ASN A 90 -12.31 -5.73 -1.20
C ASN A 90 -13.02 -4.61 -0.44
N ASN A 91 -12.46 -3.40 -0.43
CA ASN A 91 -13.08 -2.20 0.12
C ASN A 91 -13.90 -1.43 -0.93
N MET A 92 -14.21 -2.07 -2.06
CA MET A 92 -15.00 -1.50 -3.15
C MET A 92 -16.25 -2.34 -3.42
N MET A 93 -17.41 -1.72 -3.29
CA MET A 93 -18.68 -2.29 -3.70
C MET A 93 -19.02 -1.85 -5.13
N PHE A 94 -19.26 -2.82 -6.00
CA PHE A 94 -19.58 -2.60 -7.40
C PHE A 94 -21.07 -2.80 -7.67
N LYS A 95 -21.70 -1.82 -8.32
CA LYS A 95 -23.05 -1.95 -8.87
C LYS A 95 -22.96 -2.34 -10.33
N TYR A 96 -23.76 -3.34 -10.73
CA TYR A 96 -23.77 -3.86 -12.09
C TYR A 96 -25.11 -3.59 -12.78
N ASP A 97 -25.07 -3.30 -14.07
CA ASP A 97 -26.26 -3.26 -14.93
C ASP A 97 -26.71 -4.69 -15.33
N SER A 98 -27.81 -4.77 -16.09
CA SER A 98 -28.33 -6.04 -16.60
C SER A 98 -27.39 -6.75 -17.60
N SER A 99 -26.40 -6.05 -18.13
CA SER A 99 -25.40 -6.58 -19.07
C SER A 99 -24.12 -7.03 -18.37
N GLY A 100 -24.02 -6.85 -17.04
CA GLY A 100 -22.84 -7.17 -16.25
C GLY A 100 -21.77 -6.08 -16.24
N ASN A 101 -22.04 -4.87 -16.73
CA ASN A 101 -21.09 -3.76 -16.67
C ASN A 101 -21.17 -3.05 -15.31
N VAL A 102 -20.01 -2.62 -14.80
CA VAL A 102 -19.96 -1.77 -13.61
C VAL A 102 -20.52 -0.39 -13.94
N THR A 103 -21.53 0.06 -13.21
CA THR A 103 -22.13 1.39 -13.37
C THR A 103 -21.75 2.36 -12.26
N GLU A 104 -21.54 1.85 -11.06
CA GLU A 104 -21.22 2.67 -9.88
C GLU A 104 -20.27 1.89 -8.96
N ILE A 105 -19.44 2.64 -8.22
CA ILE A 105 -18.55 2.11 -7.20
C ILE A 105 -18.83 2.86 -5.90
N LYS A 106 -18.91 2.14 -4.79
CA LYS A 106 -18.95 2.70 -3.45
C LYS A 106 -17.80 2.16 -2.62
N LEU A 107 -16.99 3.07 -2.09
CA LEU A 107 -15.91 2.75 -1.17
C LEU A 107 -16.46 2.53 0.24
N ILE A 108 -15.85 1.61 0.99
CA ILE A 108 -16.20 1.28 2.37
C ILE A 108 -14.91 1.08 3.19
N ASP A 109 -15.05 1.04 4.52
CA ASP A 109 -13.94 0.80 5.45
C ASP A 109 -12.81 1.86 5.43
N TYR A 110 -13.11 3.02 6.02
CA TYR A 110 -12.20 4.17 6.07
C TYR A 110 -11.23 4.12 7.27
N ALA A 111 -10.96 2.94 7.86
CA ALA A 111 -10.18 2.81 9.10
C ALA A 111 -8.72 3.28 8.98
N ALA A 112 -8.16 3.30 7.76
CA ALA A 112 -6.76 3.66 7.50
C ALA A 112 -6.59 5.05 6.86
N THR A 113 -7.64 5.88 6.88
CA THR A 113 -7.67 7.22 6.26
C THR A 113 -6.49 8.05 6.75
N ARG A 114 -5.86 8.79 5.84
CA ARG A 114 -4.70 9.64 6.14
C ARG A 114 -4.59 10.82 5.18
N TYR A 115 -4.01 11.91 5.65
CA TYR A 115 -3.78 13.10 4.82
C TYR A 115 -2.32 13.16 4.34
N SER A 116 -2.09 12.65 3.13
CA SER A 116 -0.75 12.43 2.56
C SER A 116 -0.73 12.63 1.05
N SER A 117 0.37 12.25 0.39
CA SER A 117 0.48 12.27 -1.07
C SER A 117 -0.67 11.52 -1.76
N PRO A 118 -1.22 12.01 -2.89
CA PRO A 118 -2.18 11.24 -3.70
C PRO A 118 -1.60 9.93 -4.25
N ALA A 119 -0.27 9.77 -4.28
CA ALA A 119 0.37 8.55 -4.75
C ALA A 119 0.07 7.33 -3.86
N THR A 120 -0.34 7.51 -2.60
CA THR A 120 -0.46 6.40 -1.65
C THR A 120 -1.54 5.40 -2.04
N ASP A 121 -2.75 5.88 -2.38
CA ASP A 121 -3.88 5.01 -2.72
C ASP A 121 -3.71 4.36 -4.10
N ILE A 122 -3.15 5.07 -5.09
CA ILE A 122 -2.89 4.46 -6.40
C ILE A 122 -1.81 3.38 -6.31
N ILE A 123 -0.74 3.58 -5.54
CA ILE A 123 0.26 2.53 -5.28
C ILE A 123 -0.41 1.34 -4.59
N TYR A 124 -1.23 1.59 -3.58
CA TYR A 124 -1.96 0.53 -2.87
C TYR A 124 -2.77 -0.32 -3.85
N PHE A 125 -3.59 0.31 -4.69
CA PHE A 125 -4.43 -0.37 -5.66
C PHE A 125 -3.63 -1.16 -6.68
N LEU A 126 -2.57 -0.57 -7.24
CA LEU A 126 -1.74 -1.20 -8.27
C LEU A 126 -1.07 -2.48 -7.77
N TRP A 127 -0.58 -2.49 -6.53
CA TRP A 127 0.19 -3.62 -5.99
C TRP A 127 -0.67 -4.64 -5.23
N SER A 128 -1.89 -4.27 -4.80
CA SER A 128 -2.81 -5.20 -4.13
C SER A 128 -3.90 -5.78 -5.03
N SER A 129 -4.34 -5.03 -6.05
CA SER A 129 -5.64 -5.27 -6.70
C SER A 129 -5.58 -5.32 -8.22
N ALA A 130 -4.67 -4.56 -8.86
CA ALA A 130 -4.47 -4.70 -10.29
C ALA A 130 -3.94 -6.10 -10.61
N ASN A 131 -4.28 -6.64 -11.79
CA ASN A 131 -3.69 -7.89 -12.25
C ASN A 131 -2.33 -7.65 -12.93
N GLU A 132 -1.66 -8.74 -13.28
CA GLU A 132 -0.35 -8.71 -13.93
C GLU A 132 -0.36 -7.93 -15.25
N ASP A 133 -1.32 -8.22 -16.14
CA ASP A 133 -1.44 -7.56 -17.45
C ASP A 133 -1.58 -6.05 -17.33
N VAL A 134 -2.37 -5.60 -16.35
CA VAL A 134 -2.56 -4.18 -16.08
C VAL A 134 -1.26 -3.53 -15.62
N ARG A 135 -0.52 -4.14 -14.69
CA ARG A 135 0.78 -3.62 -14.24
C ARG A 135 1.83 -3.64 -15.35
N GLU A 136 1.83 -4.64 -16.23
CA GLU A 136 2.86 -4.77 -17.26
C GLU A 136 2.61 -3.90 -18.49
N HIS A 137 1.34 -3.74 -18.88
CA HIS A 137 1.00 -3.18 -20.18
C HIS A 137 0.14 -1.92 -20.10
N ARG A 138 -0.47 -1.62 -18.95
CA ARG A 138 -1.47 -0.53 -18.81
C ARG A 138 -1.18 0.41 -17.64
N LEU A 139 -0.05 0.25 -16.96
CA LEU A 139 0.31 1.04 -15.78
C LEU A 139 0.36 2.54 -16.05
N GLU A 140 1.01 2.92 -17.15
CA GLU A 140 1.11 4.33 -17.57
C GLU A 140 -0.27 4.91 -17.88
N GLU A 141 -1.11 4.18 -18.61
CA GLU A 141 -2.47 4.60 -18.92
C GLU A 141 -3.31 4.80 -17.66
N LEU A 142 -3.23 3.88 -16.70
CA LEU A 142 -3.93 4.03 -15.42
C LEU A 142 -3.44 5.26 -14.65
N CYS A 143 -2.13 5.53 -14.65
CA CYS A 143 -1.58 6.71 -14.00
C CYS A 143 -2.04 8.00 -14.68
N ASP A 144 -2.14 8.00 -16.02
CA ASP A 144 -2.62 9.14 -16.79
C ASP A 144 -4.12 9.41 -16.50
N ILE A 145 -4.96 8.36 -16.52
CA ILE A 145 -6.39 8.45 -16.14
C ILE A 145 -6.53 8.98 -14.71
N TYR A 146 -5.74 8.45 -13.77
CA TYR A 146 -5.76 8.92 -12.38
C TYR A 146 -5.38 10.39 -12.27
N LEU A 147 -4.31 10.81 -12.96
CA LEU A 147 -3.82 12.19 -12.93
C LEU A 147 -4.83 13.17 -13.52
N GLU A 148 -5.46 12.82 -14.65
CA GLU A 148 -6.50 13.61 -15.28
C GLU A 148 -7.70 13.81 -14.35
N ASN A 149 -8.18 12.72 -13.73
CA ASN A 149 -9.29 12.78 -12.78
C ASN A 149 -8.94 13.57 -11.52
N LEU A 150 -7.75 13.35 -10.95
CA LEU A 150 -7.27 14.11 -9.79
C LEU A 150 -7.28 15.61 -10.09
N ASN A 151 -6.70 16.03 -11.21
CA ASN A 151 -6.63 17.42 -11.61
C ASN A 151 -8.00 18.03 -11.92
N SER A 152 -8.90 17.28 -12.56
CA SER A 152 -10.27 17.71 -12.83
C SER A 152 -11.07 17.91 -11.53
N ILE A 153 -10.92 17.01 -10.56
CA ILE A 153 -11.56 17.13 -9.25
C ILE A 153 -10.98 18.33 -8.49
N LEU A 154 -9.65 18.52 -8.49
CA LEU A 154 -9.03 19.70 -7.88
C LEU A 154 -9.54 21.00 -8.50
N GLU A 155 -9.80 21.02 -9.80
CA GLU A 155 -10.41 22.16 -10.49
C GLU A 155 -11.85 22.42 -10.05
N HIS A 156 -12.70 21.39 -10.01
CA HIS A 156 -14.07 21.50 -9.54
C HIS A 156 -14.14 21.96 -8.08
N LEU A 157 -13.19 21.53 -7.26
CA LEU A 157 -12.98 21.99 -5.88
C LEU A 157 -12.16 23.28 -5.82
N GLY A 158 -12.15 24.13 -6.85
CA GLY A 158 -11.56 25.48 -6.85
C GLY A 158 -10.09 25.56 -6.38
N CYS A 159 -9.34 24.45 -6.46
CA CYS A 159 -7.95 24.43 -6.08
C CYS A 159 -7.12 24.89 -7.28
N GLU A 160 -6.19 25.82 -7.09
CA GLU A 160 -5.31 26.30 -8.18
C GLU A 160 -4.15 25.33 -8.45
N ARG A 161 -3.84 24.44 -7.49
CA ARG A 161 -2.76 23.48 -7.61
C ARG A 161 -3.16 22.35 -8.58
N ARG A 162 -2.27 22.04 -9.52
CA ARG A 162 -2.32 20.83 -10.36
C ARG A 162 -1.08 19.99 -10.13
N MET A 163 -1.23 18.69 -10.27
CA MET A 163 -0.11 17.75 -10.30
C MET A 163 0.25 17.48 -11.76
N SER A 164 1.53 17.56 -12.08
CA SER A 164 2.06 17.15 -13.38
C SER A 164 2.39 15.66 -13.41
N LYS A 165 2.51 15.08 -14.61
CA LYS A 165 2.95 13.68 -14.80
C LYS A 165 4.32 13.41 -14.18
N THR A 166 5.24 14.37 -14.30
CA THR A 166 6.57 14.30 -13.68
C THR A 166 6.47 14.29 -12.16
N GLU A 167 5.61 15.12 -11.56
CA GLU A 167 5.39 15.12 -10.11
C GLU A 167 4.78 13.82 -9.62
N LEU A 168 3.75 13.30 -10.29
CA LEU A 168 3.17 11.99 -9.96
C LEU A 168 4.23 10.89 -10.05
N THR A 169 5.01 10.86 -11.14
CA THR A 169 6.09 9.87 -11.32
C THR A 169 7.14 9.95 -10.20
N ASN A 170 7.50 11.17 -9.78
CA ASN A 170 8.42 11.37 -8.68
C ASN A 170 7.84 10.92 -7.33
N GLU A 171 6.55 11.17 -7.10
CA GLU A 171 5.86 10.67 -5.91
C GLU A 171 5.78 9.13 -5.91
N LEU A 172 5.44 8.50 -7.05
CA LEU A 172 5.44 7.04 -7.18
C LEU A 172 6.81 6.44 -6.84
N ARG A 173 7.91 7.06 -7.33
CA ARG A 173 9.29 6.64 -7.00
C ARG A 173 9.64 6.89 -5.54
N PHE A 174 9.24 8.04 -5.00
CA PHE A 174 9.47 8.42 -3.61
C PHE A 174 8.80 7.41 -2.66
N PHE A 175 7.66 6.84 -3.03
CA PHE A 175 6.94 5.80 -2.30
C PHE A 175 7.32 4.35 -2.71
N SER A 176 8.48 4.13 -3.35
CA SER A 176 8.93 2.77 -3.71
C SER A 176 9.10 1.84 -2.50
N ASP A 177 9.57 2.34 -1.35
CA ASP A 177 9.63 1.55 -0.11
C ASP A 177 8.24 1.14 0.39
N TRP A 178 7.23 1.98 0.13
CA TRP A 178 5.84 1.64 0.45
C TRP A 178 5.30 0.57 -0.50
N ALA A 179 5.58 0.67 -1.80
CA ALA A 179 5.26 -0.38 -2.76
C ALA A 179 5.89 -1.73 -2.36
N LEU A 180 7.18 -1.73 -2.00
CA LEU A 180 7.86 -2.95 -1.51
C LEU A 180 7.23 -3.48 -0.22
N SER A 181 6.82 -2.60 0.69
CA SER A 181 6.13 -2.98 1.91
C SER A 181 4.77 -3.63 1.60
N LEU A 182 4.00 -3.11 0.64
CA LEU A 182 2.76 -3.74 0.20
C LEU A 182 3.01 -5.13 -0.40
N ILE A 183 4.02 -5.28 -1.24
CA ILE A 183 4.37 -6.57 -1.86
C ILE A 183 4.84 -7.58 -0.80
N CYS A 184 5.66 -7.14 0.15
CA CYS A 184 6.25 -8.03 1.15
C CYS A 184 5.29 -8.33 2.31
N GLN A 185 4.49 -7.36 2.76
CA GLN A 185 3.62 -7.48 3.94
C GLN A 185 2.17 -7.81 3.59
N PHE A 186 1.59 -7.11 2.61
CA PHE A 186 0.16 -7.15 2.33
C PHE A 186 -0.21 -8.23 1.31
N LEU A 187 0.54 -8.36 0.22
CA LEU A 187 0.26 -9.33 -0.84
C LEU A 187 0.21 -10.80 -0.34
N PRO A 188 1.05 -11.26 0.61
CA PRO A 188 0.88 -12.58 1.22
C PRO A 188 -0.49 -12.73 1.87
N ILE A 189 -0.99 -11.72 2.58
CA ILE A 189 -2.30 -11.75 3.26
C ILE A 189 -3.41 -11.83 2.21
N VAL A 190 -3.35 -10.98 1.18
CA VAL A 190 -4.34 -10.94 0.09
C VAL A 190 -4.44 -12.28 -0.65
N LEU A 191 -3.30 -12.92 -0.88
CA LEU A 191 -3.22 -14.17 -1.64
C LEU A 191 -3.35 -15.43 -0.76
N THR A 192 -3.48 -15.28 0.56
CA THR A 192 -3.63 -16.42 1.47
C THR A 192 -5.03 -17.00 1.38
N ASP A 193 -5.13 -18.33 1.40
CA ASP A 193 -6.42 -19.00 1.51
C ASP A 193 -7.09 -18.59 2.83
N PRO A 194 -8.36 -18.17 2.85
CA PRO A 194 -9.03 -17.75 4.08
C PRO A 194 -8.96 -18.76 5.23
N ARG A 195 -8.77 -20.06 4.94
CA ARG A 195 -8.61 -21.12 5.94
C ARG A 195 -7.24 -21.10 6.64
N ASP A 196 -6.24 -20.52 5.99
CA ASP A 196 -4.87 -20.38 6.46
C ASP A 196 -4.53 -18.93 6.87
N ALA A 197 -5.52 -18.02 6.80
CA ALA A 197 -5.36 -16.62 7.17
C ALA A 197 -5.03 -16.48 8.65
N ILE A 198 -4.03 -15.65 8.95
CA ILE A 198 -3.64 -15.33 10.33
C ILE A 198 -4.41 -14.08 10.75
N ASN A 199 -5.01 -14.10 11.93
CA ASN A 199 -5.53 -12.87 12.51
C ASN A 199 -4.35 -12.02 12.97
N VAL A 200 -4.23 -10.79 12.45
CA VAL A 200 -3.15 -9.87 12.81
C VAL A 200 -3.17 -9.56 14.32
N GLU A 201 -4.36 -9.61 14.95
CA GLU A 201 -4.54 -9.46 16.40
C GLU A 201 -3.99 -10.64 17.21
N ASP A 202 -3.82 -11.82 16.60
CA ASP A 202 -3.27 -13.02 17.25
C ASP A 202 -1.74 -12.97 17.34
N PHE A 203 -1.07 -12.05 16.62
CA PHE A 203 0.35 -11.78 16.84
C PHE A 203 0.52 -11.04 18.16
N SER A 204 0.65 -11.80 19.24
CA SER A 204 0.88 -11.21 20.54
C SER A 204 2.31 -10.66 20.63
N LEU A 205 2.51 -9.62 21.45
CA LEU A 205 3.84 -9.13 21.82
C LEU A 205 4.75 -10.26 22.33
N LYS A 206 4.15 -11.33 22.89
CA LYS A 206 4.86 -12.49 23.39
C LYS A 206 5.44 -13.36 22.26
N ASP A 207 4.74 -13.51 21.14
CA ASP A 207 5.26 -14.22 19.96
C ASP A 207 6.43 -13.46 19.31
N ILE A 208 6.39 -12.12 19.39
CA ILE A 208 7.47 -11.22 18.98
C ILE A 208 8.69 -11.36 19.90
N GLU A 209 8.49 -11.34 21.23
CA GLU A 209 9.56 -11.50 22.23
C GLU A 209 10.21 -12.90 22.21
N GLU A 210 9.43 -13.94 21.94
CA GLU A 210 9.92 -15.32 21.83
C GLU A 210 10.52 -15.63 20.44
N GLY A 211 10.46 -14.67 19.49
CA GLY A 211 10.92 -14.84 18.11
C GLY A 211 10.18 -15.95 17.35
N SER A 212 9.00 -16.34 17.82
CA SER A 212 8.23 -17.46 17.28
C SER A 212 7.26 -16.96 16.21
N PHE A 213 7.80 -16.60 15.06
CA PHE A 213 7.02 -16.17 13.90
C PHE A 213 6.60 -17.33 12.99
N LYS A 214 6.47 -18.53 13.54
CA LYS A 214 6.20 -19.76 12.78
C LYS A 214 4.93 -19.67 11.93
N GLN A 215 3.90 -18.99 12.44
CA GLN A 215 2.67 -18.78 11.69
C GLN A 215 2.92 -17.85 10.49
N LEU A 216 3.60 -16.71 10.70
CA LEU A 216 3.97 -15.81 9.62
C LEU A 216 4.82 -16.52 8.57
N GLU A 217 5.88 -17.24 8.98
CA GLU A 217 6.69 -18.01 8.05
C GLU A 217 5.88 -19.04 7.27
N LYS A 218 4.95 -19.74 7.93
CA LYS A 218 4.05 -20.71 7.30
C LYS A 218 3.19 -20.04 6.24
N MET A 219 2.58 -18.90 6.55
CA MET A 219 1.76 -18.14 5.61
C MET A 219 2.53 -17.78 4.34
N TYR A 220 3.82 -17.43 4.43
CA TYR A 220 4.60 -17.10 3.24
C TYR A 220 5.08 -18.36 2.50
N LYS A 221 5.61 -19.35 3.24
CA LYS A 221 6.25 -20.56 2.69
C LYS A 221 5.23 -21.53 2.08
N GLU A 222 3.99 -21.54 2.56
CA GLU A 222 2.94 -22.44 2.06
C GLU A 222 1.95 -21.75 1.09
N ASN A 223 1.99 -20.42 0.99
CA ASN A 223 1.14 -19.67 0.07
C ASN A 223 1.66 -19.76 -1.38
N LYS A 224 1.14 -20.74 -2.11
CA LYS A 224 1.49 -21.01 -3.51
C LYS A 224 1.20 -19.84 -4.45
N LEU A 225 0.13 -19.08 -4.20
CA LEU A 225 -0.23 -17.93 -5.04
C LEU A 225 0.78 -16.80 -4.85
N PHE A 226 1.14 -16.50 -3.60
CA PHE A 226 2.18 -15.53 -3.29
C PHE A 226 3.54 -15.94 -3.86
N LEU A 227 3.96 -17.19 -3.66
CA LEU A 227 5.23 -17.70 -4.20
C LEU A 227 5.29 -17.61 -5.72
N ALA A 228 4.18 -17.89 -6.42
CA ALA A 228 4.11 -17.75 -7.88
C ALA A 228 4.13 -16.28 -8.33
N ALA A 229 3.47 -15.38 -7.59
CA ALA A 229 3.37 -13.97 -7.94
C ALA A 229 4.63 -13.16 -7.61
N LEU A 230 5.35 -13.52 -6.54
CA LEU A 230 6.41 -12.69 -5.96
C LEU A 230 7.52 -12.29 -6.96
N PRO A 231 8.11 -13.21 -7.76
CA PRO A 231 9.13 -12.82 -8.74
C PRO A 231 8.60 -11.89 -9.83
N THR A 232 7.38 -12.15 -10.31
CA THR A 232 6.74 -11.36 -11.36
C THR A 232 6.40 -9.95 -10.87
N VAL A 233 5.86 -9.84 -9.67
CA VAL A 233 5.48 -8.55 -9.08
C VAL A 233 6.72 -7.69 -8.79
N LEU A 234 7.83 -8.27 -8.35
CA LEU A 234 9.09 -7.53 -8.13
C LEU A 234 9.85 -7.17 -9.42
N ARG A 235 9.51 -7.80 -10.55
CA ARG A 235 10.05 -7.46 -11.88
C ARG A 235 9.43 -6.19 -12.44
N GLN A 236 8.13 -5.97 -12.16
CA GLN A 236 7.31 -4.87 -12.67
C GLN A 236 7.62 -3.56 -11.95
#